data_AF-A0A3D3PAF7-F1
#
_entry.id   AF-A0A3D3PAF7-F1
#
_cell.length_a   1.000
_cell.length_b   1.000
_cell.length_c   1.000
_cell.angle_alpha   90.00
_cell.angle_beta   90.00
_cell.angle_gamma   90.00
#
_symmetry.space_group_name_H-M   'P 1'
#
loop_
_entity.id
_entity.type
_entity.pdbx_description
1 polymer ?
#
loop_
_entity_poly.entity_id
_entity_poly.type
_entity_poly.pdbx_seq_one_letter_code
_entity_poly.pdbx_strand_id
1 'polypeptide(L)'
;KPQNWDARGINRFMFFIGPISSIFDYAIFGLMFFFFKANSPEHQSLFQSGWFIEGLLSQTLIVHMIRTRKIPFIQSWATAPVVALTSLVMAIGIFIPFSPFAAALKLQPLPLSYFPFLVLILFSYCVLIQFIKNWYIKKFNQWL
;
A
#
# COMPACT_ATOMS: atom_id res chain seq x y z
N LYS A 1 -3.40 -13.92 30.04
CA LYS A 1 -4.39 -12.88 30.41
C LYS A 1 -5.04 -12.39 29.12
N PRO A 2 -6.38 -12.37 29.01
CA PRO A 2 -7.04 -11.84 27.82
C PRO A 2 -6.70 -10.34 27.68
N GLN A 3 -6.38 -9.93 26.47
CA GLN A 3 -6.06 -8.54 26.16
C GLN A 3 -7.39 -7.79 26.04
N ASN A 4 -7.66 -6.83 26.93
CA ASN A 4 -8.85 -6.00 26.82
C ASN A 4 -8.76 -5.20 25.52
N TRP A 5 -9.70 -5.42 24.61
CA TRP A 5 -9.79 -4.68 23.36
C TRP A 5 -10.06 -3.20 23.66
N ASP A 6 -9.04 -2.35 23.48
CA ASP A 6 -9.19 -0.92 23.60
C ASP A 6 -9.69 -0.33 22.28
N ALA A 7 -11.01 -0.36 22.08
CA ALA A 7 -11.66 0.21 20.91
C ALA A 7 -11.31 1.70 20.70
N ARG A 8 -10.98 2.45 21.76
CA ARG A 8 -10.54 3.85 21.64
C ARG A 8 -9.13 3.96 21.07
N GLY A 9 -8.24 3.03 21.41
CA GLY A 9 -6.90 2.92 20.84
C GLY A 9 -6.91 2.68 19.34
N ILE A 10 -7.75 1.76 18.87
CA ILE A 10 -7.92 1.44 17.44
C ILE A 10 -8.53 2.62 16.68
N ASN A 11 -9.57 3.26 17.20
CA ASN A 11 -10.19 4.42 16.55
C ASN A 11 -9.20 5.58 16.38
N ARG A 12 -8.39 5.87 17.41
CA ARG A 12 -7.37 6.91 17.34
C ARG A 12 -6.28 6.54 16.32
N PHE A 13 -5.86 5.28 16.29
CA PHE A 13 -4.91 4.79 15.30
C PHE A 13 -5.43 4.97 13.86
N MET A 14 -6.66 4.56 13.58
CA MET A 14 -7.29 4.72 12.27
C MET A 14 -7.41 6.20 11.87
N PHE A 15 -7.70 7.10 12.82
CA PHE A 15 -7.78 8.53 12.55
C PHE A 15 -6.44 9.13 12.10
N PHE A 16 -5.31 8.68 12.64
CA PHE A 16 -3.98 9.19 12.24
C PHE A 16 -3.38 8.48 11.03
N ILE A 17 -3.60 7.17 10.90
CA ILE A 17 -2.99 6.36 9.84
C ILE A 17 -3.85 6.28 8.58
N GLY A 18 -5.18 6.27 8.72
CA GLY A 18 -6.12 6.19 7.60
C GLY A 18 -5.91 7.27 6.53
N PRO A 19 -5.83 8.57 6.90
CA PRO A 19 -5.63 9.64 5.93
C PRO A 19 -4.33 9.53 5.12
N ILE A 20 -3.31 8.85 5.66
CA ILE A 20 -2.03 8.66 4.97
C ILE A 20 -2.25 7.85 3.70
N SER A 21 -3.02 6.77 3.75
CA SER A 21 -3.31 5.96 2.56
C SER A 21 -3.94 6.80 1.46
N SER A 22 -4.93 7.62 1.80
CA SER A 22 -5.62 8.47 0.84
C SER A 22 -4.68 9.50 0.17
N ILE A 23 -3.67 10.00 0.87
CA ILE A 23 -2.68 10.91 0.26
C ILE A 23 -1.92 10.19 -0.87
N PHE A 24 -1.57 8.92 -0.69
CA PHE A 24 -0.88 8.14 -1.73
C PHE A 24 -1.83 7.69 -2.83
N ASP A 25 -3.10 7.41 -2.53
CA ASP A 25 -4.14 7.21 -3.54
C ASP A 25 -4.28 8.45 -4.45
N TYR A 26 -4.31 9.65 -3.86
CA TYR A 26 -4.31 10.90 -4.64
C TYR A 26 -2.99 11.10 -5.40
N ALA A 27 -1.85 10.70 -4.85
CA ALA A 27 -0.57 10.80 -5.54
C ALA A 27 -0.54 9.89 -6.78
N ILE A 28 -1.03 8.66 -6.68
CA ILE A 28 -1.09 7.75 -7.84
C ILE A 28 -2.14 8.22 -8.85
N PHE A 29 -3.27 8.76 -8.40
CA PHE A 29 -4.25 9.38 -9.29
C PHE A 29 -3.65 10.56 -10.05
N GLY A 30 -2.93 11.44 -9.37
CA GLY A 30 -2.23 12.57 -9.98
C GLY A 30 -1.15 12.12 -10.97
N LEU A 31 -0.36 11.11 -10.61
CA LEU A 31 0.65 10.53 -11.50
C LEU A 31 -0.01 9.97 -12.78
N MET A 32 -1.06 9.17 -12.63
CA MET A 32 -1.78 8.58 -13.75
C MET A 32 -2.44 9.64 -14.63
N PHE A 33 -3.06 10.64 -14.01
CA PHE A 33 -3.79 11.68 -14.71
C PHE A 33 -2.88 12.68 -15.45
N PHE A 34 -1.83 13.19 -14.78
CA PHE A 34 -0.99 14.26 -15.34
C PHE A 34 0.22 13.74 -16.12
N PHE A 35 0.93 12.74 -15.61
CA PHE A 35 2.18 12.26 -16.23
C PHE A 35 1.89 11.22 -17.33
N PHE A 36 1.07 10.22 -17.02
CA PHE A 36 0.69 9.18 -17.99
C PHE A 36 -0.49 9.57 -18.87
N LYS A 37 -1.10 10.74 -18.63
CA LYS A 37 -2.25 11.26 -19.39
C LYS A 37 -3.40 10.24 -19.47
N ALA A 38 -3.59 9.45 -18.42
CA ALA A 38 -4.69 8.51 -18.30
C ALA A 38 -5.99 9.22 -17.89
N ASN A 39 -6.35 10.27 -18.65
CA ASN A 39 -7.42 11.21 -18.34
C ASN A 39 -8.58 11.18 -19.37
N SER A 40 -8.54 10.25 -20.32
CA SER A 40 -9.60 10.00 -21.31
C SER A 40 -10.22 8.61 -21.11
N PRO A 41 -11.47 8.37 -21.58
CA PRO A 41 -12.11 7.06 -21.53
C PRO A 41 -11.30 5.95 -22.21
N GLU A 42 -10.55 6.29 -23.26
CA GLU A 42 -9.66 5.36 -23.98
C GLU A 42 -8.51 4.85 -23.11
N HIS A 43 -8.09 5.62 -22.10
CA HIS A 43 -7.02 5.26 -21.17
C HIS A 43 -7.55 4.79 -19.80
N GLN A 44 -8.86 4.51 -19.69
CA GLN A 44 -9.48 4.06 -18.44
C GLN A 44 -8.82 2.79 -17.89
N SER A 45 -8.52 1.81 -18.75
CA SER A 45 -7.83 0.57 -18.36
C SER A 45 -6.40 0.83 -17.86
N LEU A 46 -5.71 1.85 -18.41
CA LEU A 46 -4.37 2.26 -17.93
C LEU A 46 -4.44 2.71 -16.48
N PHE A 47 -5.38 3.61 -16.21
CA PHE A 47 -5.59 4.18 -14.90
C PHE A 47 -5.98 3.10 -13.89
N GLN A 48 -6.92 2.23 -14.26
CA GLN A 48 -7.36 1.10 -13.44
C GLN A 48 -6.22 0.14 -13.13
N SER A 49 -5.31 -0.12 -14.08
CA SER A 49 -4.17 -1.01 -13.87
C SER A 49 -3.15 -0.43 -12.89
N GLY A 50 -2.82 0.86 -13.05
CA GLY A 50 -1.91 1.54 -12.13
C GLY A 50 -2.49 1.57 -10.72
N TRP A 51 -3.73 2.02 -10.59
CA TRP A 51 -4.44 2.08 -9.32
C TRP A 51 -4.58 0.71 -8.65
N PHE A 52 -4.88 -0.34 -9.43
CA PHE A 52 -4.98 -1.71 -8.91
C PHE A 52 -3.65 -2.19 -8.31
N ILE A 53 -2.54 -2.04 -9.04
CA ILE A 53 -1.23 -2.48 -8.55
C ILE A 53 -0.83 -1.68 -7.31
N GLU A 54 -0.96 -0.35 -7.34
CA GLU A 54 -0.61 0.49 -6.19
C GLU A 54 -1.45 0.14 -4.97
N GLY A 55 -2.78 0.06 -5.12
CA GLY A 55 -3.70 -0.24 -4.03
C GLY A 55 -3.47 -1.62 -3.42
N LEU A 56 -3.21 -2.64 -4.26
CA LEU A 56 -2.89 -3.99 -3.78
C LEU A 56 -1.57 -4.02 -2.98
N LEU A 57 -0.53 -3.35 -3.50
CA LEU A 57 0.78 -3.34 -2.85
C LEU A 57 0.75 -2.53 -1.55
N SER A 58 0.11 -1.36 -1.53
CA SER A 58 -0.01 -0.54 -0.32
C SER A 58 -0.79 -1.26 0.78
N GLN A 59 -1.91 -1.91 0.44
CA GLN A 59 -2.70 -2.75 1.35
C GLN A 59 -1.92 -3.97 1.87
N THR A 60 -1.07 -4.57 1.04
CA THR A 60 -0.24 -5.70 1.46
C THR A 60 0.89 -5.23 2.39
N LEU A 61 1.50 -4.10 2.09
CA LEU A 61 2.60 -3.51 2.86
C LEU A 61 2.12 -3.03 4.24
N ILE A 62 0.95 -2.39 4.33
CA ILE A 62 0.47 -1.85 5.62
C ILE A 62 0.31 -2.94 6.68
N VAL A 63 -0.09 -4.16 6.29
CA VAL A 63 -0.18 -5.31 7.21
C VAL A 63 1.16 -5.57 7.89
N HIS A 64 2.27 -5.46 7.16
CA HIS A 64 3.61 -5.60 7.74
C HIS A 64 3.99 -4.39 8.60
N MET A 65 3.60 -3.19 8.19
CA MET A 65 3.92 -1.93 8.89
C MET A 65 3.29 -1.83 10.28
N ILE A 66 2.05 -2.30 10.43
CA ILE A 66 1.24 -2.13 11.67
C ILE A 66 1.39 -3.31 12.65
N ARG A 67 1.97 -4.43 12.21
CA ARG A 67 2.04 -5.65 13.03
C ARG A 67 2.82 -5.48 14.33
N THR A 68 3.89 -4.68 14.32
CA THR A 68 4.72 -4.47 15.51
C THR A 68 5.15 -3.01 15.65
N ARG A 69 5.54 -2.62 16.87
CA ARG A 69 6.17 -1.32 17.15
C ARG A 69 7.50 -1.12 16.40
N LYS A 70 8.16 -2.22 16.02
CA LYS A 70 9.49 -2.23 15.38
C LYS A 70 9.39 -1.89 13.88
N ILE A 71 10.51 -1.55 13.27
CA ILE A 71 10.61 -1.35 11.81
C ILE A 71 10.50 -2.73 11.12
N PRO A 72 9.52 -2.95 10.23
CA PRO A 72 9.37 -4.22 9.55
C PRO A 72 10.56 -4.50 8.62
N PHE A 73 10.89 -5.77 8.43
CA PHE A 73 12.00 -6.27 7.58
C PHE A 73 13.42 -5.90 8.03
N ILE A 74 13.59 -4.92 8.93
CA ILE A 74 14.89 -4.56 9.52
C ILE A 74 14.98 -5.12 10.95
N GLN A 75 13.98 -4.83 11.77
CA GLN A 75 13.99 -5.17 13.20
C GLN A 75 13.04 -6.31 13.55
N SER A 76 12.05 -6.59 12.69
CA SER A 76 11.11 -7.69 12.88
C SER A 76 10.56 -8.18 11.54
N TRP A 77 10.75 -9.46 11.28
CA TRP A 77 10.19 -10.14 10.12
C TRP A 77 8.85 -10.78 10.48
N ALA A 78 7.91 -10.75 9.53
CA ALA A 78 6.71 -11.59 9.63
C ALA A 78 7.10 -13.06 9.63
N THR A 79 6.22 -13.92 10.14
CA THR A 79 6.48 -15.36 10.06
C THR A 79 6.64 -15.74 8.59
N ALA A 80 7.50 -16.71 8.30
CA ALA A 80 7.83 -17.09 6.92
C ALA A 80 6.58 -17.33 6.03
N PRO A 81 5.50 -17.96 6.51
CA PRO A 81 4.27 -18.11 5.72
C PRO A 81 3.62 -16.78 5.34
N VAL A 82 3.60 -15.78 6.23
CA VAL A 82 3.00 -14.46 5.96
C VAL A 82 3.84 -13.69 4.94
N VAL A 83 5.17 -13.72 5.07
CA VAL A 83 6.08 -13.09 4.10
C VAL A 83 5.93 -13.75 2.72
N ALA A 84 5.91 -15.08 2.67
CA ALA A 84 5.76 -15.82 1.42
C ALA A 84 4.42 -15.52 0.74
N LEU A 85 3.32 -15.58 1.49
CA LEU A 85 1.98 -15.35 0.93
C LEU A 85 1.82 -13.91 0.43
N THR A 86 2.24 -12.92 1.21
CA THR A 86 2.16 -11.52 0.80
C THR A 86 3.04 -11.21 -0.40
N SER A 87 4.25 -11.77 -0.46
CA SER A 87 5.14 -11.65 -1.63
C SER A 87 4.53 -12.30 -2.86
N LEU A 88 3.91 -13.48 -2.72
CA LEU A 88 3.20 -14.17 -3.79
C LEU A 88 2.02 -13.34 -4.31
N VAL A 89 1.21 -12.78 -3.42
CA VAL A 89 0.08 -11.91 -3.79
C VAL A 89 0.55 -10.67 -4.54
N MET A 90 1.61 -10.00 -4.07
CA MET A 90 2.18 -8.85 -4.78
C MET A 90 2.71 -9.24 -6.16
N ALA A 91 3.43 -10.36 -6.28
CA ALA A 91 3.95 -10.84 -7.55
C ALA A 91 2.83 -11.19 -8.55
N ILE A 92 1.81 -11.90 -8.10
CA ILE A 92 0.62 -12.23 -8.90
C ILE A 92 -0.09 -10.94 -9.31
N GLY A 93 -0.30 -10.00 -8.38
CA GLY A 93 -0.95 -8.74 -8.65
C GLY A 93 -0.26 -7.88 -9.69
N ILE A 94 1.08 -7.82 -9.64
CA ILE A 94 1.89 -7.15 -10.67
C ILE A 94 1.75 -7.88 -12.02
N PHE A 95 1.67 -9.22 -12.01
CA PHE A 95 1.59 -10.01 -13.24
C PHE A 95 0.21 -9.98 -13.92
N ILE A 96 -0.89 -9.83 -13.16
CA ILE A 96 -2.26 -9.88 -13.70
C ILE A 96 -2.46 -8.95 -14.90
N PRO A 97 -2.07 -7.65 -14.88
CA PRO A 97 -2.25 -6.76 -16.03
C PRO A 97 -1.44 -7.14 -17.28
N PHE A 98 -0.41 -7.99 -17.14
CA PHE A 98 0.40 -8.52 -18.24
C PHE A 98 -0.05 -9.91 -18.71
N SER A 99 -1.09 -10.47 -18.06
CA SER A 99 -1.61 -11.79 -18.36
C SER A 99 -2.78 -11.72 -19.37
N PRO A 100 -3.16 -12.86 -19.99
CA PRO A 100 -4.34 -12.94 -20.85
C PRO A 100 -5.66 -12.57 -20.14
N PHE A 101 -5.69 -12.62 -18.80
CA PHE A 101 -6.86 -12.26 -18.00
C PHE A 101 -7.05 -10.73 -17.86
N ALA A 102 -6.06 -9.93 -18.26
CA ALA A 102 -6.10 -8.48 -18.08
C ALA A 102 -7.36 -7.86 -18.72
N ALA A 103 -7.67 -8.22 -19.95
CA ALA A 103 -8.83 -7.69 -20.68
C ALA A 103 -10.17 -7.99 -19.97
N ALA A 104 -10.32 -9.19 -19.38
CA ALA A 104 -11.52 -9.58 -18.63
C ALA A 104 -11.73 -8.72 -17.37
N LEU A 105 -10.64 -8.23 -16.78
CA LEU A 105 -10.65 -7.37 -15.59
C LEU A 105 -10.60 -5.87 -15.92
N LYS A 106 -10.68 -5.50 -17.21
CA LYS A 106 -10.46 -4.12 -17.70
C LYS A 106 -9.07 -3.56 -17.34
N LEU A 107 -8.10 -4.44 -17.22
CA LEU A 107 -6.70 -4.11 -16.98
C LEU A 107 -5.92 -4.16 -18.29
N GLN A 108 -4.79 -3.48 -18.32
CA GLN A 108 -3.86 -3.52 -19.43
C GLN A 108 -2.41 -3.42 -18.95
N PRO A 109 -1.44 -3.89 -19.76
CA PRO A 109 -0.03 -3.79 -19.42
C PRO A 109 0.38 -2.34 -19.15
N LEU A 110 1.06 -2.12 -18.03
CA LEU A 110 1.60 -0.81 -17.69
C LEU A 110 2.95 -0.59 -18.36
N PRO A 111 3.25 0.65 -18.80
CA PRO A 111 4.58 0.99 -19.29
C PRO A 111 5.62 0.80 -18.18
N LEU A 112 6.82 0.32 -18.54
CA LEU A 112 7.90 0.07 -17.59
C LEU A 112 8.31 1.32 -16.80
N SER A 113 8.11 2.52 -17.36
CA SER A 113 8.34 3.79 -16.67
C SER A 113 7.46 4.03 -15.45
N TYR A 114 6.34 3.29 -15.31
CA TYR A 114 5.46 3.35 -14.13
C TYR A 114 6.12 2.81 -12.87
N PHE A 115 6.88 1.71 -12.97
CA PHE A 115 7.40 0.99 -11.81
C PHE A 115 8.38 1.81 -10.95
N PRO A 116 9.29 2.63 -11.50
CA PRO A 116 10.10 3.53 -10.69
C PRO A 116 9.28 4.50 -9.84
N PHE A 117 8.20 5.09 -10.39
CA PHE A 117 7.31 5.96 -9.62
C PHE A 117 6.53 5.19 -8.56
N LEU A 118 6.05 4.00 -8.89
CA LEU A 118 5.38 3.11 -7.95
C LEU A 118 6.30 2.79 -6.75
N VAL A 119 7.55 2.41 -7.01
CA VAL A 119 8.53 2.14 -5.95
C VAL A 119 8.75 3.37 -5.09
N LEU A 120 8.88 4.56 -5.70
CA LEU A 120 9.05 5.81 -4.96
C LEU A 120 7.85 6.12 -4.06
N ILE A 121 6.62 5.97 -4.58
CA ILE A 121 5.36 6.18 -3.84
C ILE A 121 5.27 5.20 -2.66
N LEU A 122 5.46 3.91 -2.90
CA LEU A 122 5.36 2.87 -1.87
C LEU A 122 6.48 3.00 -0.82
N PHE A 123 7.69 3.37 -1.24
CA PHE A 123 8.79 3.63 -0.30
C PHE A 123 8.46 4.84 0.59
N SER A 124 8.01 5.94 -0.01
CA SER A 124 7.61 7.14 0.71
C SER A 124 6.44 6.88 1.67
N TYR A 125 5.50 6.02 1.26
CA TYR A 125 4.41 5.52 2.09
C TYR A 125 4.93 4.78 3.32
N CYS A 126 5.79 3.79 3.12
CA CYS A 126 6.39 3.03 4.23
C CYS A 126 7.17 3.95 5.19
N VAL A 127 7.94 4.91 4.66
CA VAL A 127 8.69 5.87 5.48
C VAL A 127 7.74 6.75 6.30
N LEU A 128 6.69 7.31 5.68
CA LEU A 128 5.73 8.18 6.37
C LEU A 128 4.95 7.41 7.43
N ILE A 129 4.48 6.19 7.13
CA ILE A 129 3.81 5.32 8.09
C ILE A 129 4.73 5.00 9.27
N GLN A 130 5.99 4.66 9.02
CA GLN A 130 6.95 4.37 10.09
C GLN A 130 7.22 5.60 10.96
N PHE A 131 7.32 6.79 10.36
CA PHE A 131 7.50 8.04 11.07
C PHE A 131 6.30 8.36 11.97
N ILE A 132 5.09 8.31 11.43
CA ILE A 132 3.85 8.58 12.17
C ILE A 132 3.64 7.53 13.26
N LYS A 133 3.93 6.25 12.98
CA LYS A 133 3.92 5.18 13.99
C LYS A 133 4.84 5.51 15.16
N ASN A 134 6.10 5.86 14.89
CA ASN A 134 7.07 6.18 15.94
C ASN A 134 6.63 7.41 16.74
N TRP A 135 6.08 8.44 16.09
CA TRP A 135 5.53 9.62 16.74
C TRP A 135 4.32 9.28 17.61
N TYR A 136 3.39 8.47 17.10
CA TYR A 136 2.20 8.03 17.81
C TYR A 136 2.55 7.27 19.09
N ILE A 137 3.47 6.29 18.99
CA ILE A 137 3.94 5.50 20.14
C ILE A 137 4.60 6.41 21.18
N LYS A 138 5.44 7.36 20.77
CA LYS A 138 6.08 8.32 21.70
C LYS A 138 5.07 9.23 22.39
N LYS A 139 4.03 9.67 21.67
CA LYS A 139 3.04 10.62 22.19
C LYS A 139 2.03 9.96 23.14
N PHE A 140 1.59 8.74 22.82
CA PHE A 140 0.51 8.09 23.57
C PHE A 140 1.00 6.94 24.46
N ASN A 141 2.28 6.55 24.40
CA ASN A 141 2.86 5.38 25.09
C ASN A 141 2.08 4.07 24.89
N GLN A 142 1.20 4.05 23.90
CA GLN A 142 0.30 2.96 23.56
C GLN A 142 0.52 2.57 22.10
N TRP A 143 0.35 1.30 21.83
CA TRP A 143 0.38 0.74 20.48
C TRP A 143 -0.71 -0.30 20.44
N LEU A 144 -1.70 -0.07 19.57
CA LEU A 144 -2.87 -0.91 19.30
C LEU A 144 -3.31 -1.75 20.50
#